data_AF-A0A3S0W437-F1
#
_entry.id   AF-A0A3S0W437-F1
#
_cell.length_a   1.000
_cell.length_b   1.000
_cell.length_c   1.000
_cell.angle_alpha   90.00
_cell.angle_beta   90.00
_cell.angle_gamma   90.00
#
_symmetry.space_group_name_H-M   'P 1'
#
loop_
_entity.id
_entity.type
_entity.pdbx_description
1 polymer ?
#
loop_
_entity_poly.entity_id
_entity_poly.type
_entity_poly.pdbx_seq_one_letter_code
_entity_poly.pdbx_strand_id
1 'polypeptide(L)'
;EADVVVTCTAATAPLFDGTLVPEHATVVAMGSHTTDARETDDALARRATVAVESRDSAAREAGDVTLAIDSGALAGIEDTVTLAELVAGTARRREGAPALFVTTGMPWQDLVVASAVAREVLG
;
A
#
# COMPACT_ATOMS: atom_id res chain seq x y z
N GLU A 1 -18.17 4.40 7.73
CA GLU A 1 -18.15 3.30 8.71
C GLU A 1 -17.58 2.04 8.05
N ALA A 2 -16.26 2.04 7.79
CA ALA A 2 -15.58 0.88 7.20
C ALA A 2 -14.30 0.62 7.98
N ASP A 3 -14.14 -0.61 8.46
CA ASP A 3 -12.90 -1.08 9.09
C ASP A 3 -11.81 -1.36 8.04
N VAL A 4 -12.23 -1.73 6.84
CA VAL A 4 -11.36 -1.99 5.69
C VAL A 4 -11.92 -1.29 4.46
N VAL A 5 -11.07 -0.52 3.79
CA VAL A 5 -11.35 0.11 2.50
C VAL A 5 -10.39 -0.50 1.48
N VAL A 6 -10.90 -0.94 0.34
CA VAL A 6 -10.07 -1.49 -0.74
C VAL A 6 -10.34 -0.66 -2.00
N THR A 7 -9.29 -0.08 -2.56
CA THR A 7 -9.35 0.64 -3.83
C THR A 7 -8.69 -0.20 -4.91
N CYS A 8 -9.46 -0.48 -5.95
CA CYS A 8 -9.08 -1.31 -7.10
C CYS A 8 -9.55 -0.62 -8.39
N THR A 9 -9.18 0.64 -8.57
CA THR A 9 -9.68 1.49 -9.64
C THR A 9 -8.55 1.91 -10.58
N ALA A 10 -8.92 2.43 -11.76
CA ALA A 10 -7.98 3.08 -12.67
C ALA A 10 -7.94 4.61 -12.45
N ALA A 11 -8.27 5.08 -11.24
CA ALA A 11 -8.30 6.51 -10.96
C ALA A 11 -6.89 7.10 -10.95
N THR A 12 -6.76 8.30 -11.51
CA THR A 12 -5.49 9.05 -11.54
C THR A 12 -5.47 10.17 -10.50
N ALA A 13 -6.49 10.26 -9.66
CA ALA A 13 -6.63 11.27 -8.61
C ALA A 13 -7.33 10.66 -7.39
N PRO A 14 -7.11 11.23 -6.18
CA PRO A 14 -7.66 10.68 -4.94
C PRO A 14 -9.17 10.45 -4.99
N LEU A 15 -9.60 9.28 -4.54
CA LEU A 15 -10.99 8.83 -4.58
C LEU A 15 -11.84 9.41 -3.45
N PHE A 16 -11.22 9.77 -2.32
CA PHE A 16 -11.89 10.25 -1.13
C PHE A 16 -10.98 11.15 -0.30
N ASP A 17 -11.60 11.95 0.57
CA ASP A 17 -10.90 12.73 1.59
C ASP A 17 -10.31 11.80 2.65
N GLY A 18 -8.98 11.73 2.66
CA GLY A 18 -8.23 10.86 3.54
C GLY A 18 -8.35 11.22 5.02
N THR A 19 -8.91 12.37 5.40
CA THR A 19 -9.22 12.72 6.79
C THR A 19 -10.42 11.94 7.34
N LEU A 20 -11.29 11.41 6.48
CA LEU A 20 -12.49 10.67 6.87
C LEU A 20 -12.22 9.21 7.28
N VAL A 21 -11.02 8.70 6.99
CA VAL A 21 -10.66 7.31 7.36
C VAL A 21 -10.56 7.18 8.90
N PRO A 22 -11.23 6.22 9.54
CA PRO A 22 -11.09 6.07 10.99
C PRO A 22 -9.68 5.62 11.38
N GLU A 23 -9.22 5.99 12.58
CA GLU A 23 -7.90 5.58 13.10
C GLU A 23 -7.72 4.06 13.20
N HIS A 24 -8.80 3.30 13.34
CA HIS A 24 -8.73 1.84 13.41
C HIS A 24 -8.61 1.19 12.02
N ALA A 25 -8.98 1.91 10.96
CA ALA A 25 -9.23 1.33 9.66
C ALA A 25 -7.95 1.07 8.86
N THR A 26 -8.05 0.10 7.95
CA THR A 26 -7.00 -0.23 6.98
C THR A 26 -7.48 0.10 5.58
N VAL A 27 -6.70 0.87 4.84
CA VAL A 27 -6.88 1.12 3.42
C VAL A 27 -5.90 0.23 2.65
N VAL A 28 -6.39 -0.49 1.65
CA VAL A 28 -5.57 -1.27 0.71
C VAL A 28 -5.73 -0.61 -0.67
N ALA A 29 -4.67 0.03 -1.14
CA ALA A 29 -4.62 0.68 -2.44
C ALA A 29 -3.85 -0.19 -3.44
N MET A 30 -4.53 -0.58 -4.52
CA MET A 30 -3.99 -1.52 -5.51
C MET A 30 -4.01 -0.99 -6.95
N GLY A 31 -4.69 0.13 -7.21
CA GLY A 31 -4.95 0.61 -8.57
C GLY A 31 -3.82 1.41 -9.22
N SER A 32 -2.86 1.90 -8.42
CA SER A 32 -1.73 2.69 -8.93
C SER A 32 -0.58 1.79 -9.37
N HIS A 33 -0.22 1.87 -10.66
CA HIS A 33 0.96 1.20 -11.25
C HIS A 33 1.89 2.18 -11.99
N THR A 34 1.71 3.47 -11.78
CA THR A 34 2.57 4.53 -12.30
C THR A 34 2.89 5.53 -11.20
N THR A 35 3.96 6.30 -11.36
CA THR A 35 4.42 7.27 -10.35
C THR A 35 3.64 8.58 -10.35
N ASP A 36 2.75 8.78 -11.33
CA ASP A 36 1.98 10.01 -11.56
C ASP A 36 0.47 9.86 -11.32
N ALA A 37 0.01 8.68 -10.90
CA ALA A 37 -1.39 8.38 -10.56
C ALA A 37 -1.50 7.92 -9.10
N ARG A 38 -2.62 8.23 -8.43
CA ARG A 38 -2.87 7.77 -7.06
C ARG A 38 -4.35 7.61 -6.77
N GLU A 39 -4.69 6.69 -5.87
CA GLU A 39 -6.06 6.48 -5.39
C GLU A 39 -6.34 7.18 -4.06
N THR A 40 -5.30 7.51 -3.30
CA THR A 40 -5.34 8.12 -1.96
C THR A 40 -4.68 9.48 -1.92
N ASP A 41 -5.05 10.31 -0.95
CA ASP A 41 -4.53 11.67 -0.81
C ASP A 41 -3.37 11.77 0.21
N ASP A 42 -2.76 12.96 0.24
CA ASP A 42 -1.68 13.30 1.17
C ASP A 42 -2.15 13.29 2.64
N ALA A 43 -3.44 13.55 2.89
CA ALA A 43 -3.98 13.56 4.24
C ALA A 43 -3.97 12.16 4.85
N LEU A 44 -4.34 11.14 4.08
CA LEU A 44 -4.23 9.75 4.50
C LEU A 44 -2.76 9.33 4.65
N ALA A 45 -1.94 9.56 3.62
CA ALA A 45 -0.53 9.13 3.63
C ALA A 45 0.25 9.69 4.83
N ARG A 46 0.02 10.97 5.18
CA ARG A 46 0.69 11.64 6.31
C ARG A 46 0.38 11.02 7.67
N ARG A 47 -0.86 10.55 7.86
CA ARG A 47 -1.34 10.09 9.17
C ARG A 47 -1.39 8.57 9.30
N ALA A 48 -1.31 7.83 8.20
CA ALA A 48 -1.30 6.38 8.23
C ALA A 48 0.10 5.83 8.58
N THR A 49 0.16 4.57 9.02
CA THR A 49 1.35 3.75 8.74
C THR A 49 1.24 3.29 7.29
N VAL A 50 2.18 3.74 6.46
CA VAL A 50 2.25 3.33 5.05
C VAL A 50 3.08 2.06 4.94
N ALA A 51 2.43 0.98 4.51
CA ALA A 51 3.04 -0.30 4.24
C ALA A 51 3.13 -0.53 2.74
N VAL A 52 4.25 -1.09 2.28
CA VAL A 52 4.48 -1.44 0.87
C VAL A 52 4.92 -2.90 0.75
N GLU A 53 4.79 -3.49 -0.43
CA GLU A 53 5.34 -4.83 -0.69
C GLU A 53 6.86 -4.82 -0.66
N SER A 54 7.44 -3.85 -1.39
CA SER A 54 8.86 -3.56 -1.38
C SER A 54 9.07 -2.07 -1.59
N ARG A 55 10.11 -1.50 -0.98
CA ARG A 55 10.48 -0.09 -1.19
C ARG A 55 10.90 0.19 -2.63
N ASP A 56 11.56 -0.78 -3.26
CA ASP A 56 12.03 -0.66 -4.65
C ASP A 56 10.88 -0.62 -5.66
N SER A 57 9.92 -1.53 -5.57
CA SER A 57 8.73 -1.51 -6.44
C SER A 57 7.89 -0.27 -6.19
N ALA A 58 7.66 0.10 -4.93
CA ALA A 58 6.91 1.29 -4.58
C ALA A 58 7.55 2.57 -5.17
N ALA A 59 8.87 2.71 -5.10
CA ALA A 59 9.59 3.85 -5.68
C ALA A 59 9.47 3.93 -7.21
N ARG A 60 9.25 2.80 -7.90
CA ARG A 60 9.15 2.72 -9.36
C ARG A 60 7.72 2.82 -9.89
N GLU A 61 6.74 2.42 -9.10
CA GLU A 61 5.40 2.07 -9.60
C GLU A 61 4.23 2.59 -8.72
N ALA A 62 4.46 2.96 -7.46
CA ALA A 62 3.39 3.34 -6.55
C ALA A 62 3.26 4.86 -6.41
N GLY A 63 2.44 5.49 -7.27
CA GLY A 63 2.17 6.93 -7.18
C GLY A 63 1.51 7.37 -5.88
N ASP A 64 0.72 6.51 -5.22
CA ASP A 64 0.25 6.73 -3.83
C ASP A 64 1.40 6.96 -2.82
N VAL A 65 2.58 6.42 -3.10
CA VAL A 65 3.79 6.61 -2.28
C VAL A 65 4.67 7.73 -2.84
N THR A 66 4.99 7.72 -4.14
CA THR A 66 5.91 8.70 -4.71
C THR A 66 5.35 10.12 -4.69
N LEU A 67 4.06 10.31 -5.02
CA LEU A 67 3.43 11.63 -4.94
C LEU A 67 3.30 12.12 -3.49
N ALA A 68 3.14 11.20 -2.52
CA ALA A 68 3.14 11.54 -1.10
C ALA A 68 4.53 11.97 -0.61
N ILE A 69 5.60 11.40 -1.16
CA ILE A 69 6.97 11.86 -0.90
C ILE A 69 7.19 13.23 -1.54
N ASP A 70 6.81 13.41 -2.80
CA ASP A 70 6.97 14.66 -3.55
C ASP A 70 6.23 15.83 -2.90
N SER A 71 5.05 15.57 -2.29
CA SER A 71 4.27 16.56 -1.56
C SER A 71 4.77 16.83 -0.14
N GLY A 72 5.70 16.01 0.37
CA GLY A 72 6.15 16.03 1.77
C GLY A 72 5.12 15.48 2.76
N ALA A 73 4.17 14.67 2.31
CA ALA A 73 3.31 13.86 3.18
C ALA A 73 4.07 12.70 3.84
N LEU A 74 5.02 12.11 3.10
CA LEU A 74 6.06 11.21 3.60
C LEU A 74 7.42 11.92 3.44
N ALA A 75 8.35 11.74 4.38
CA ALA A 75 9.67 12.36 4.27
C ALA A 75 10.60 11.57 3.33
N GLY A 76 10.37 10.27 3.18
CA GLY A 76 11.01 9.45 2.16
C GLY A 76 10.50 8.02 2.12
N ILE A 77 11.04 7.22 1.20
CA ILE A 77 10.66 5.80 1.04
C ILE A 77 10.98 4.97 2.29
N GLU A 78 11.98 5.38 3.07
CA GLU A 78 12.38 4.71 4.32
C GLU A 78 11.38 4.90 5.47
N ASP A 79 10.44 5.85 5.35
CA ASP A 79 9.35 6.00 6.33
C ASP A 79 8.24 4.95 6.14
N THR A 80 8.25 4.26 5.00
CA THR A 80 7.36 3.12 4.78
C THR A 80 7.88 1.90 5.55
N VAL A 81 6.96 0.99 5.89
CA VAL A 81 7.31 -0.36 6.36
C VAL A 81 7.01 -1.36 5.26
N THR A 82 7.70 -2.49 5.22
CA THR A 82 7.33 -3.56 4.29
C THR A 82 6.31 -4.51 4.90
N LEU A 83 5.47 -5.12 4.07
CA LEU A 83 4.56 -6.18 4.51
C LEU A 83 5.36 -7.35 5.12
N ALA A 84 6.55 -7.64 4.60
CA ALA A 84 7.46 -8.63 5.16
C ALA A 84 7.92 -8.28 6.58
N GLU A 85 8.28 -7.02 6.86
CA GLU A 85 8.65 -6.54 8.20
C GLU A 85 7.46 -6.64 9.18
N LEU A 86 6.24 -6.34 8.72
CA LEU A 86 5.03 -6.49 9.53
C LEU A 86 4.76 -7.96 9.88
N VAL A 87 4.85 -8.87 8.91
CA VAL A 87 4.64 -10.32 9.11
C VAL A 87 5.73 -10.93 9.98
N ALA A 88 6.99 -10.56 9.76
CA ALA A 88 8.14 -11.02 10.57
C ALA A 88 8.11 -10.43 11.99
N GLY A 89 7.27 -9.42 12.22
CA GLY A 89 7.18 -8.75 13.51
C GLY A 89 8.38 -7.84 13.80
N THR A 90 9.10 -7.36 12.80
CA THR A 90 10.17 -6.37 12.93
C THR A 90 9.69 -4.93 12.74
N ALA A 91 8.48 -4.73 12.21
CA ALA A 91 7.76 -3.46 12.20
C ALA A 91 6.35 -3.61 12.79
N ARG A 92 5.71 -2.50 13.19
CA ARG A 92 4.31 -2.47 13.63
C ARG A 92 3.62 -1.24 13.08
N ARG A 93 2.30 -1.33 12.90
CA ARG A 93 1.48 -0.14 12.68
C ARG A 93 1.52 0.77 13.91
N ARG A 94 1.44 2.08 13.69
CA ARG A 94 1.29 3.06 14.75
C ARG A 94 -0.09 2.92 15.38
N GLU A 95 -0.14 2.94 16.72
CA GLU A 95 -1.41 2.96 17.44
C GLU A 95 -2.12 4.31 17.27
N GLY A 96 -3.45 4.30 17.26
CA GLY A 96 -4.25 5.52 17.05
C GLY A 96 -4.07 6.15 15.66
N ALA A 97 -3.68 5.36 14.66
CA ALA A 97 -3.46 5.83 13.29
C ALA A 97 -3.97 4.78 12.28
N PRO A 98 -4.55 5.23 11.14
CA PRO A 98 -4.93 4.31 10.07
C PRO A 98 -3.73 3.51 9.54
N ALA A 99 -4.01 2.40 8.88
CA ALA A 99 -3.04 1.73 8.03
C ALA A 99 -3.34 2.01 6.55
N LEU A 100 -2.30 2.21 5.75
CA LEU A 100 -2.39 2.30 4.30
C LEU A 100 -1.42 1.26 3.74
N PHE A 101 -1.93 0.20 3.12
CA PHE A 101 -1.12 -0.75 2.37
C PHE A 101 -1.22 -0.43 0.89
N VAL A 102 -0.08 -0.16 0.25
CA VAL A 102 0.03 0.09 -1.18
C VAL A 102 0.75 -1.10 -1.84
N THR A 103 0.13 -1.69 -2.84
CA THR A 103 0.65 -2.84 -3.59
C THR A 103 0.65 -2.52 -5.08
N THR A 104 1.73 -2.93 -5.75
CA THR A 104 1.88 -2.80 -7.21
C THR A 104 1.94 -4.16 -7.90
N GLY A 105 2.00 -5.25 -7.12
CA GLY A 105 2.18 -6.61 -7.59
C GLY A 105 3.65 -6.96 -7.72
N MET A 106 4.02 -8.16 -7.28
CA MET A 106 5.38 -8.66 -7.34
C MET A 106 5.46 -10.01 -8.05
N PRO A 107 6.40 -10.23 -8.99
CA PRO A 107 6.46 -11.48 -9.77
C PRO A 107 6.59 -12.76 -8.93
N TRP A 108 7.15 -12.68 -7.73
CA TRP A 108 7.26 -13.83 -6.84
C TRP A 108 5.91 -14.28 -6.29
N GLN A 109 4.92 -13.38 -6.18
CA GLN A 109 3.56 -13.71 -5.74
C GLN A 109 2.90 -14.64 -6.75
N ASP A 110 3.02 -14.32 -8.04
CA ASP A 110 2.54 -15.15 -9.14
C ASP A 110 3.22 -16.53 -9.12
N LEU A 111 4.53 -16.55 -8.94
CA LEU A 111 5.30 -17.80 -8.89
C LEU A 111 4.88 -18.70 -7.72
N VAL A 112 4.63 -18.12 -6.54
CA VAL A 112 4.18 -18.87 -5.36
C VAL A 112 2.81 -19.47 -5.61
N VAL A 113 1.86 -18.70 -6.15
CA VAL A 113 0.51 -19.19 -6.48
C VAL A 113 0.57 -20.26 -7.56
N ALA A 114 1.31 -20.03 -8.64
CA ALA A 114 1.48 -20.98 -9.74
C ALA A 114 2.11 -22.30 -9.25
N SER A 115 3.09 -22.24 -8.36
CA SER A 115 3.72 -23.42 -7.77
C SER A 115 2.76 -24.21 -6.89
N ALA A 116 1.89 -23.53 -6.13
CA ALA A 116 0.87 -24.19 -5.32
C ALA A 116 -0.16 -24.92 -6.21
N VAL A 117 -0.64 -24.25 -7.26
CA VAL A 117 -1.55 -24.84 -8.25
C VAL A 117 -0.89 -26.04 -8.96
N ALA A 118 0.38 -25.92 -9.37
CA ALA A 118 1.10 -27.00 -10.01
C ALA A 118 1.23 -28.24 -9.11
N ARG A 119 1.48 -28.05 -7.81
CA ARG A 119 1.51 -29.17 -6.84
C ARG A 119 0.17 -29.85 -6.67
N GLU A 120 -0.93 -29.09 -6.68
CA GLU A 120 -2.28 -29.64 -6.56
C GLU A 120 -2.72 -30.41 -7.80
N VAL A 121 -2.34 -29.94 -8.99
CA VAL A 121 -2.81 -30.52 -10.27
C VAL A 121 -1.89 -31.62 -10.79
N LEU A 122 -0.59 -31.55 -10.51
CA LEU A 122 0.43 -32.47 -11.06
C LEU A 122 1.05 -33.42 -10.03
N GLY A 123 0.84 -33.17 -8.73
CA GLY A 123 1.30 -34.02 -7.62
C GLY A 123 0.27 -35.07 -7.23
#